data_AF-A0A6A7RVI5-F1
#
_entry.id   AF-A0A6A7RVI5-F1
#
_cell.length_a   1.000
_cell.length_b   1.000
_cell.length_c   1.000
_cell.angle_alpha   90.00
_cell.angle_beta   90.00
_cell.angle_gamma   90.00
#
_symmetry.space_group_name_H-M   'P 1'
#
loop_
_entity.id
_entity.type
_entity.pdbx_description
1 polymer ?
#
loop_
_entity_poly.entity_id
_entity_poly.type
_entity_poly.pdbx_seq_one_letter_code
_entity_poly.pdbx_strand_id
1 'polypeptide(L)'
;MDETVNRLLDEIEQQSDPLARARLVEEALDLVSRENDPGLWAGLQGTLGSSLIKTPAEHWDSALGERIVSAYQAALGAFTAERDPAIWAQTWRNIGATHFCAIMHGAGDEYEQVKAAKVAYEHAMSVPPEGLNPEVVAAWRSEEAAVDQLLARHQRSLRDPFGLAEQAAAQAEAIRRDAQSGIGPLPTKTEARYPALLNEEIAQLRLHLHRVIERGFPEVRTAAQRSALERSRWQMFRLAFEHLTEKYEAAERTRELFARIRRDETGFVLFLRGFAMRGQSRPDMLATAGQGASLEEGLAKQRLVADLAPIAVVWIANPVDSGPLELAMVDGDADQLGYRVEMGEGWEAAVRALVAAATAIVIHNPVITPGVAYEIALVDSLDRLDDSFFVDPRAVPSLLDGPHPPLLSFGSDAIDQIRERLNVGSRRPAPDLPVPTCHWLEGGARSQTEQMAAQIDDMLRPVVLDIPQGHLDLALDGRWAELSYLVLLEDSRALAVHLRAMSHLMSALDKSTLEEAHVLARACANYATALESAIRGSAEASSEIDRAINIFSRVRKRPA
;
A
#
# COMPACT_ATOMS: atom_id res chain seq x y z
N MET A 1 -14.22 -9.18 -63.13
CA MET A 1 -14.57 -9.75 -61.81
C MET A 1 -15.52 -10.90 -62.04
N ASP A 2 -15.30 -12.02 -61.36
CA ASP A 2 -16.08 -13.25 -61.49
C ASP A 2 -17.52 -13.02 -60.97
N GLU A 3 -18.54 -13.61 -61.60
CA GLU A 3 -19.95 -13.50 -61.20
C GLU A 3 -20.16 -14.03 -59.77
N THR A 4 -19.29 -14.94 -59.34
CA THR A 4 -19.23 -15.46 -57.97
C THR A 4 -18.73 -14.44 -56.95
N VAL A 5 -17.74 -13.61 -57.31
CA VAL A 5 -17.22 -12.57 -56.40
C VAL A 5 -18.29 -11.50 -56.18
N ASN A 6 -18.97 -11.04 -57.23
CA ASN A 6 -20.03 -10.03 -57.09
C ASN A 6 -21.17 -10.51 -56.19
N ARG A 7 -21.59 -11.78 -56.32
CA ARG A 7 -22.60 -12.37 -55.45
C ARG A 7 -22.18 -12.37 -53.99
N LEU A 8 -20.93 -12.77 -53.70
CA LEU A 8 -20.41 -12.76 -52.33
C LEU A 8 -20.34 -11.35 -51.76
N LEU A 9 -19.99 -10.34 -52.56
CA LEU A 9 -19.99 -8.94 -52.12
C LEU A 9 -21.40 -8.47 -51.74
N ASP A 10 -22.41 -8.79 -52.56
CA ASP A 10 -23.80 -8.46 -52.25
C ASP A 10 -24.28 -9.16 -50.96
N GLU A 11 -23.89 -10.42 -50.74
CA GLU A 11 -24.19 -11.17 -49.53
C GLU A 11 -23.49 -10.59 -48.29
N ILE A 12 -22.23 -10.16 -48.41
CA ILE A 12 -21.47 -9.49 -47.35
C ILE A 12 -22.14 -8.18 -46.93
N GLU A 13 -22.61 -7.38 -47.90
CA GLU A 13 -23.29 -6.11 -47.64
C GLU A 13 -24.63 -6.30 -46.90
N GLN A 14 -25.36 -7.36 -47.22
CA GLN A 14 -26.66 -7.66 -46.62
C GLN A 14 -26.54 -8.40 -45.27
N GLN A 15 -25.39 -8.99 -44.96
CA GLN A 15 -25.22 -9.78 -43.75
C GLN A 15 -25.07 -8.89 -42.50
N SER A 16 -26.02 -9.05 -41.58
CA SER A 16 -26.06 -8.29 -40.32
C SER A 16 -25.33 -8.99 -39.17
N ASP A 17 -25.22 -10.33 -39.20
CA ASP A 17 -24.46 -11.08 -38.21
C ASP A 17 -22.95 -10.94 -38.46
N PRO A 18 -22.16 -10.37 -37.53
CA PRO A 18 -20.74 -10.10 -37.75
C PRO A 18 -19.93 -11.38 -38.01
N LEU A 19 -20.24 -12.49 -37.34
CA LEU A 19 -19.47 -13.72 -37.51
C LEU A 19 -19.79 -14.42 -38.83
N ALA A 20 -21.05 -14.44 -39.25
CA ALA A 20 -21.45 -14.91 -40.58
C ALA A 20 -20.84 -14.02 -41.68
N ARG A 21 -20.79 -12.71 -41.46
CA ARG A 21 -20.16 -11.77 -42.40
C ARG A 21 -18.65 -12.01 -42.51
N ALA A 22 -17.96 -12.30 -41.40
CA ALA A 22 -16.54 -12.65 -41.43
C ALA A 22 -16.26 -13.91 -42.27
N ARG A 23 -17.12 -14.93 -42.19
CA ARG A 23 -17.00 -16.16 -43.01
C ARG A 23 -17.18 -15.89 -44.50
N LEU A 24 -18.18 -15.09 -44.87
CA LEU A 24 -18.39 -14.70 -46.27
C LEU A 24 -17.21 -13.90 -46.82
N VAL A 25 -16.62 -13.03 -45.99
CA VAL A 25 -15.41 -12.28 -46.35
C VAL A 25 -14.21 -13.20 -46.54
N GLU A 26 -14.05 -14.24 -45.72
CA GLU A 26 -13.00 -15.26 -45.90
C GLU A 26 -13.17 -16.01 -47.23
N GLU A 27 -14.40 -16.42 -47.57
CA GLU A 27 -14.71 -17.06 -48.86
C GLU A 27 -14.40 -16.13 -50.05
N ALA A 28 -14.68 -14.83 -49.92
CA ALA A 28 -14.33 -13.85 -50.93
C ALA A 28 -12.80 -13.63 -51.04
N LEU A 29 -12.07 -13.69 -49.93
CA LEU A 29 -10.60 -13.56 -49.88
C LEU A 29 -9.87 -14.77 -50.48
N ASP A 30 -10.51 -15.94 -50.59
CA ASP A 30 -9.98 -17.09 -51.33
C ASP A 30 -10.01 -16.88 -52.85
N LEU A 31 -10.91 -16.01 -53.33
CA LEU A 31 -11.12 -15.71 -54.76
C LEU A 31 -10.46 -14.39 -55.19
N VAL A 32 -10.21 -13.49 -54.25
CA VAL A 32 -9.61 -12.18 -54.48
C VAL A 32 -8.23 -12.13 -53.82
N SER A 33 -7.17 -11.88 -54.58
CA SER A 33 -5.82 -11.74 -54.05
C SER A 33 -5.29 -10.31 -54.14
N ARG A 34 -4.26 -9.99 -53.35
CA ARG A 34 -3.60 -8.69 -53.36
C ARG A 34 -3.04 -8.33 -54.73
N GLU A 35 -2.61 -9.31 -55.52
CA GLU A 35 -2.01 -9.13 -56.85
C GLU A 35 -3.07 -8.86 -57.92
N ASN A 36 -4.25 -9.47 -57.79
CA ASN A 36 -5.31 -9.42 -58.80
C ASN A 36 -6.21 -8.18 -58.64
N ASP A 37 -6.56 -7.82 -57.40
CA ASP A 37 -7.31 -6.59 -57.09
C ASP A 37 -6.93 -6.06 -55.69
N PRO A 38 -5.85 -5.26 -55.60
CA PRO A 38 -5.32 -4.79 -54.32
C PRO A 38 -6.33 -3.98 -53.50
N GLY A 39 -7.20 -3.22 -54.17
CA GLY A 39 -8.18 -2.35 -53.52
C GLY A 39 -9.33 -3.15 -52.91
N LEU A 40 -9.90 -4.07 -53.69
CA LEU A 40 -10.95 -4.97 -53.20
C LEU A 40 -10.42 -5.89 -52.10
N TRP A 41 -9.22 -6.46 -52.28
CA TRP A 41 -8.58 -7.30 -51.28
C TRP A 41 -8.39 -6.57 -49.95
N ALA A 42 -7.87 -5.34 -49.97
CA ALA A 42 -7.68 -4.55 -48.76
C ALA A 42 -9.01 -4.13 -48.11
N GLY A 43 -10.03 -3.83 -48.92
CA GLY A 43 -11.39 -3.58 -48.42
C GLY A 43 -12.00 -4.79 -47.72
N LEU A 44 -11.81 -5.99 -48.27
CA LEU A 44 -12.21 -7.24 -47.65
C LEU A 44 -11.45 -7.51 -46.35
N GLN A 45 -10.13 -7.27 -46.31
CA GLN A 45 -9.33 -7.38 -45.08
C GLN A 45 -9.80 -6.41 -43.97
N GLY A 46 -10.12 -5.17 -44.32
CA GLY A 46 -10.70 -4.21 -43.36
C GLY A 46 -12.10 -4.64 -42.87
N THR A 47 -12.91 -5.22 -43.76
CA THR A 47 -14.23 -5.75 -43.43
C THR A 47 -14.14 -6.97 -42.51
N LEU A 48 -13.15 -7.85 -42.73
CA LEU A 48 -12.86 -9.00 -41.87
C LEU A 48 -12.54 -8.55 -40.44
N GLY A 49 -11.59 -7.63 -40.28
CA GLY A 49 -11.24 -7.08 -38.97
C GLY A 49 -12.45 -6.45 -38.25
N SER A 50 -13.26 -5.67 -38.98
CA SER A 50 -14.45 -4.99 -38.41
C SER A 50 -15.58 -5.93 -37.98
N SER A 51 -15.59 -7.13 -38.56
CA SER A 51 -16.58 -8.16 -38.28
C SER A 51 -16.12 -9.02 -37.10
N LEU A 52 -14.84 -9.37 -37.06
CA LEU A 52 -14.22 -10.16 -35.99
C LEU A 52 -14.11 -9.40 -34.66
N ILE A 53 -13.89 -8.07 -34.65
CA ILE A 53 -13.85 -7.28 -33.41
C ILE A 53 -15.19 -7.29 -32.64
N LYS A 54 -16.30 -7.65 -33.29
CA LYS A 54 -17.63 -7.76 -32.66
C LYS A 54 -17.89 -9.12 -32.02
N THR A 55 -16.87 -9.99 -31.96
CA THR A 55 -16.96 -11.29 -31.28
C THR A 55 -17.33 -11.08 -29.81
N PRO A 56 -18.22 -11.89 -29.23
CA PRO A 56 -18.60 -11.78 -27.82
C PRO A 56 -17.39 -11.86 -26.88
N ALA A 57 -17.44 -11.10 -25.78
CA ALA A 57 -16.37 -10.99 -24.79
C ALA A 57 -15.78 -12.33 -24.33
N GLU A 58 -16.64 -13.34 -24.13
CA GLU A 58 -16.28 -14.69 -23.69
C GLU A 58 -15.44 -15.51 -24.69
N HIS A 59 -15.35 -15.06 -25.93
CA HIS A 59 -14.57 -15.69 -27.00
C HIS A 59 -13.34 -14.85 -27.40
N TRP A 60 -13.01 -13.79 -26.65
CA TRP A 60 -11.81 -13.01 -26.88
C TRP A 60 -10.57 -13.70 -26.31
N ASP A 61 -9.59 -13.96 -27.16
CA ASP A 61 -8.26 -14.43 -26.78
C ASP A 61 -7.18 -13.69 -27.59
N SER A 62 -5.91 -13.94 -27.24
CA SER A 62 -4.77 -13.30 -27.91
C SER A 62 -4.71 -13.65 -29.40
N ALA A 63 -5.10 -14.87 -29.80
CA ALA A 63 -5.06 -15.32 -31.18
C ALA A 63 -6.09 -14.57 -32.05
N LEU A 64 -7.29 -14.34 -31.52
CA LEU A 64 -8.31 -13.53 -32.17
C LEU A 64 -7.86 -12.07 -32.32
N GLY A 65 -7.28 -11.48 -31.26
CA GLY A 65 -6.71 -10.14 -31.30
C GLY A 65 -5.63 -9.98 -32.37
N GLU A 66 -4.66 -10.90 -32.41
CA GLU A 66 -3.62 -10.94 -33.44
C GLU A 66 -4.18 -11.08 -34.85
N ARG A 67 -5.20 -11.93 -35.02
CA ARG A 67 -5.88 -12.12 -36.30
C ARG A 67 -6.58 -10.86 -36.79
N ILE A 68 -7.27 -10.13 -35.91
CA ILE A 68 -7.93 -8.86 -36.23
C ILE A 68 -6.89 -7.79 -36.61
N VAL A 69 -5.82 -7.66 -35.80
CA VAL A 69 -4.74 -6.72 -36.08
C VAL A 69 -4.06 -7.04 -37.41
N SER A 70 -3.81 -8.32 -37.71
CA SER A 70 -3.22 -8.76 -38.98
C SER A 70 -4.10 -8.40 -40.18
N ALA A 71 -5.43 -8.54 -40.07
CA ALA A 71 -6.35 -8.15 -41.14
C ALA A 71 -6.33 -6.64 -41.39
N TYR A 72 -6.31 -5.83 -40.33
CA TYR A 72 -6.18 -4.38 -40.48
C TYR A 72 -4.81 -3.95 -41.02
N GLN A 73 -3.72 -4.58 -40.57
CA GLN A 73 -2.38 -4.33 -41.10
C GLN A 73 -2.27 -4.72 -42.58
N ALA A 74 -2.93 -5.79 -43.00
CA ALA A 74 -3.04 -6.18 -44.41
C ALA A 74 -3.74 -5.10 -45.23
N ALA A 75 -4.84 -4.52 -44.72
CA ALA A 75 -5.54 -3.40 -45.37
C ALA A 75 -4.67 -2.14 -45.47
N LEU A 76 -3.89 -1.82 -44.43
CA LEU A 76 -2.87 -0.75 -44.43
C LEU A 76 -1.71 -1.03 -45.43
N GLY A 77 -1.61 -2.24 -45.97
CA GLY A 77 -0.67 -2.55 -47.05
C GLY A 77 -1.06 -1.97 -48.42
N ALA A 78 -2.30 -1.51 -48.59
CA ALA A 78 -2.81 -0.93 -49.83
C ALA A 78 -3.37 0.49 -49.64
N PHE A 79 -4.09 0.72 -48.55
CA PHE A 79 -4.51 2.07 -48.13
C PHE A 79 -3.32 2.78 -47.50
N THR A 80 -3.12 4.06 -47.79
CA THR A 80 -2.02 4.88 -47.25
C THR A 80 -2.52 6.24 -46.82
N ALA A 81 -1.79 6.93 -45.95
CA ALA A 81 -2.18 8.27 -45.48
C ALA A 81 -2.33 9.28 -46.65
N GLU A 82 -1.52 9.13 -47.70
CA GLU A 82 -1.49 10.04 -48.85
C GLU A 82 -2.61 9.76 -49.86
N ARG A 83 -3.00 8.49 -50.01
CA ARG A 83 -3.98 8.07 -51.03
C ARG A 83 -5.40 7.97 -50.46
N ASP A 84 -5.52 7.51 -49.23
CA ASP A 84 -6.80 7.14 -48.60
C ASP A 84 -6.84 7.62 -47.13
N PRO A 85 -6.67 8.93 -46.87
CA PRO A 85 -6.44 9.48 -45.53
C PRO A 85 -7.52 9.07 -44.50
N ALA A 86 -8.79 9.09 -44.89
CA ALA A 86 -9.90 8.72 -44.00
C ALA A 86 -9.92 7.22 -43.68
N ILE A 87 -9.68 6.35 -44.69
CA ILE A 87 -9.67 4.90 -44.51
C ILE A 87 -8.43 4.47 -43.71
N TRP A 88 -7.28 5.11 -43.95
CA TRP A 88 -6.05 4.94 -43.20
C TRP A 88 -6.25 5.25 -41.71
N ALA A 89 -6.77 6.43 -41.39
CA ALA A 89 -7.02 6.86 -40.02
C ALA A 89 -8.02 5.93 -39.30
N GLN A 90 -9.12 5.56 -39.98
CA GLN A 90 -10.13 4.66 -39.44
C GLN A 90 -9.57 3.25 -39.17
N THR A 91 -8.67 2.76 -40.02
CA THR A 91 -8.04 1.44 -39.88
C THR A 91 -7.10 1.42 -38.69
N TRP A 92 -6.28 2.45 -38.50
CA TRP A 92 -5.45 2.61 -37.30
C TRP A 92 -6.28 2.73 -36.02
N ARG A 93 -7.38 3.48 -36.05
CA ARG A 93 -8.31 3.54 -34.90
C ARG A 93 -8.88 2.17 -34.54
N ASN A 94 -9.20 1.35 -35.54
CA ASN A 94 -9.71 -0.01 -35.28
C ASN A 94 -8.65 -0.96 -34.71
N ILE A 95 -7.37 -0.78 -35.09
CA ILE A 95 -6.24 -1.44 -34.41
C ILE A 95 -6.19 -1.00 -32.95
N GLY A 96 -6.28 0.31 -32.67
CA GLY A 96 -6.33 0.85 -31.30
C GLY A 96 -7.48 0.25 -30.48
N ALA A 97 -8.67 0.18 -31.06
CA ALA A 97 -9.85 -0.41 -30.43
C ALA A 97 -9.71 -1.92 -30.20
N THR A 98 -8.99 -2.64 -31.07
CA THR A 98 -8.73 -4.08 -30.91
C THR A 98 -7.85 -4.33 -29.70
N HIS A 99 -6.79 -3.53 -29.54
CA HIS A 99 -5.95 -3.56 -28.34
C HIS A 99 -6.73 -3.14 -27.09
N PHE A 100 -7.63 -2.16 -27.18
CA PHE A 100 -8.51 -1.77 -26.08
C PHE A 100 -9.48 -2.89 -25.67
N CYS A 101 -10.10 -3.58 -26.62
CA CYS A 101 -10.92 -4.77 -26.35
C CYS A 101 -10.11 -5.88 -25.70
N ALA A 102 -8.87 -6.11 -26.16
CA ALA A 102 -7.96 -7.09 -25.55
C ALA A 102 -7.67 -6.74 -24.08
N ILE A 103 -7.48 -5.46 -23.74
CA ILE A 103 -7.34 -4.99 -22.34
C ILE A 103 -8.59 -5.30 -21.53
N MET A 104 -9.78 -4.91 -22.03
CA MET A 104 -11.05 -5.08 -21.32
C MET A 104 -11.43 -6.54 -21.09
N HIS A 105 -10.94 -7.44 -21.94
CA HIS A 105 -11.23 -8.88 -21.86
C HIS A 105 -10.07 -9.69 -21.28
N GLY A 106 -8.97 -9.06 -20.84
CA GLY A 106 -7.83 -9.74 -20.23
C GLY A 106 -7.03 -10.63 -21.19
N ALA A 107 -7.00 -10.28 -22.48
CA ALA A 107 -6.31 -11.03 -23.52
C ALA A 107 -4.89 -10.48 -23.79
N GLY A 108 -3.88 -11.24 -23.39
CA GLY A 108 -2.46 -10.88 -23.55
C GLY A 108 -1.93 -9.96 -22.44
N ASP A 109 -0.71 -9.45 -22.60
CA ASP A 109 -0.07 -8.56 -21.63
C ASP A 109 -0.68 -7.15 -21.68
N GLU A 110 -1.33 -6.72 -20.61
CA GLU A 110 -2.06 -5.44 -20.55
C GLU A 110 -1.17 -4.24 -20.91
N TYR A 111 0.10 -4.22 -20.48
CA TYR A 111 0.99 -3.10 -20.74
C TYR A 111 1.41 -3.01 -22.21
N GLU A 112 1.73 -4.15 -22.83
CA GLU A 112 2.00 -4.21 -24.26
C GLU A 112 0.76 -3.81 -25.08
N GLN A 113 -0.45 -4.25 -24.68
CA GLN A 113 -1.69 -3.84 -25.32
C GLN A 113 -1.94 -2.33 -25.19
N VAL A 114 -1.71 -1.74 -24.01
CA VAL A 114 -1.87 -0.29 -23.77
C VAL A 114 -0.90 0.53 -24.64
N LYS A 115 0.36 0.10 -24.76
CA LYS A 115 1.34 0.77 -25.64
C LYS A 115 0.94 0.66 -27.12
N ALA A 116 0.55 -0.53 -27.56
CA ALA A 116 0.15 -0.76 -28.94
C ALA A 116 -1.12 0.04 -29.30
N ALA A 117 -2.09 0.09 -28.38
CA ALA A 117 -3.28 0.94 -28.52
C ALA A 117 -2.91 2.41 -28.68
N LYS A 118 -2.01 2.94 -27.83
CA LYS A 118 -1.56 4.33 -27.90
C LYS A 118 -0.93 4.67 -29.24
N VAL A 119 0.00 3.84 -29.71
CA VAL A 119 0.66 4.04 -31.01
C VAL A 119 -0.37 4.03 -32.16
N ALA A 120 -1.34 3.14 -32.10
CA ALA A 120 -2.40 3.06 -33.11
C ALA A 120 -3.32 4.29 -33.10
N TYR A 121 -3.71 4.80 -31.93
CA TYR A 121 -4.48 6.04 -31.82
C TYR A 121 -3.67 7.27 -32.28
N GLU A 122 -2.38 7.35 -31.95
CA GLU A 122 -1.49 8.41 -32.45
C GLU A 122 -1.39 8.40 -33.98
N HIS A 123 -1.27 7.21 -34.59
CA HIS A 123 -1.32 7.08 -36.05
C HIS A 123 -2.67 7.50 -36.64
N ALA A 124 -3.79 7.14 -36.01
CA ALA A 124 -5.11 7.57 -36.45
C ALA A 124 -5.27 9.10 -36.40
N MET A 125 -4.72 9.75 -35.37
CA MET A 125 -4.79 11.19 -35.14
C MET A 125 -3.73 12.01 -35.92
N SER A 126 -2.75 11.34 -36.54
CA SER A 126 -1.71 11.99 -37.35
C SER A 126 -2.25 12.59 -38.67
N VAL A 127 -3.39 12.12 -39.14
CA VAL A 127 -4.09 12.65 -40.30
C VAL A 127 -5.19 13.61 -39.82
N PRO A 128 -5.24 14.87 -40.30
CA PRO A 128 -6.30 15.79 -39.94
C PRO A 128 -7.68 15.19 -40.29
N PRO A 129 -8.68 15.27 -39.41
CA PRO A 129 -10.02 14.74 -39.67
C PRO A 129 -10.81 15.66 -40.63
N GLU A 130 -10.17 16.16 -41.68
CA GLU A 130 -10.82 16.96 -42.72
C GLU A 130 -11.73 16.05 -43.54
N GLY A 131 -13.02 16.06 -43.21
CA GLY A 131 -14.04 15.21 -43.82
C GLY A 131 -14.60 14.12 -42.90
N LEU A 132 -14.08 13.96 -41.67
CA LEU A 132 -14.67 13.07 -40.66
C LEU A 132 -15.68 13.84 -39.79
N ASN A 133 -16.75 13.16 -39.38
CA ASN A 133 -17.75 13.73 -38.49
C ASN A 133 -17.08 14.15 -37.16
N PRO A 134 -17.25 15.41 -36.69
CA PRO A 134 -16.71 15.87 -35.40
C PRO A 134 -17.07 14.99 -34.20
N GLU A 135 -18.24 14.36 -34.19
CA GLU A 135 -18.66 13.42 -33.14
C GLU A 135 -17.80 12.15 -33.14
N VAL A 136 -17.42 11.66 -34.32
CA VAL A 136 -16.55 10.48 -34.48
C VAL A 136 -15.15 10.81 -33.95
N VAL A 137 -14.63 11.99 -34.27
CA VAL A 137 -13.33 12.46 -33.76
C VAL A 137 -13.35 12.63 -32.23
N ALA A 138 -14.46 13.11 -31.67
CA ALA A 138 -14.62 13.23 -30.22
C ALA A 138 -14.63 11.85 -29.53
N ALA A 139 -15.30 10.86 -30.12
CA ALA A 139 -15.26 9.49 -29.62
C ALA A 139 -13.84 8.90 -29.63
N TRP A 140 -13.07 9.11 -30.71
CA TRP A 140 -11.69 8.62 -30.80
C TRP A 140 -10.78 9.24 -29.74
N ARG A 141 -10.92 10.55 -29.50
CA ARG A 141 -10.18 11.24 -28.43
C ARG A 141 -10.55 10.74 -27.04
N SER A 142 -11.81 10.34 -26.83
CA SER A 142 -12.23 9.74 -25.57
C SER A 142 -11.58 8.37 -25.33
N GLU A 143 -11.47 7.55 -26.38
CA GLU A 143 -10.79 6.25 -26.31
C GLU A 143 -9.28 6.43 -26.07
N GLU A 144 -8.64 7.37 -26.77
CA GLU A 144 -7.22 7.73 -26.58
C GLU A 144 -6.97 8.22 -25.15
N ALA A 145 -7.83 9.09 -24.61
CA ALA A 145 -7.72 9.58 -23.24
C ALA A 145 -7.84 8.46 -22.20
N ALA A 146 -8.68 7.45 -22.45
CA ALA A 146 -8.77 6.27 -21.58
C ALA A 146 -7.48 5.44 -21.61
N VAL A 147 -6.89 5.23 -22.79
CA VAL A 147 -5.58 4.57 -22.95
C VAL A 147 -4.47 5.36 -22.29
N ASP A 148 -4.46 6.69 -22.39
CA ASP A 148 -3.48 7.55 -21.72
C ASP A 148 -3.61 7.50 -20.19
N GLN A 149 -4.83 7.41 -19.65
CA GLN A 149 -5.04 7.21 -18.22
C GLN A 149 -4.51 5.84 -17.75
N LEU A 150 -4.76 4.77 -18.52
CA LEU A 150 -4.22 3.44 -18.25
C LEU A 150 -2.70 3.44 -18.33
N LEU A 151 -2.11 4.07 -19.36
CA LEU A 151 -0.66 4.19 -19.49
C LEU A 151 -0.06 5.02 -18.35
N ALA A 152 -0.71 6.11 -17.94
CA ALA A 152 -0.26 6.91 -16.80
C ALA A 152 -0.37 6.14 -15.48
N ARG A 153 -1.37 5.26 -15.32
CA ARG A 153 -1.50 4.35 -14.18
C ARG A 153 -0.37 3.31 -14.17
N HIS A 154 -0.11 2.68 -15.31
CA HIS A 154 1.03 1.77 -15.50
C HIS A 154 2.36 2.49 -15.30
N GLN A 155 2.53 3.72 -15.76
CA GLN A 155 3.75 4.50 -15.55
C GLN A 155 3.92 4.98 -14.10
N ARG A 156 2.83 5.28 -13.37
CA ARG A 156 2.86 5.51 -11.93
C ARG A 156 3.25 4.24 -11.19
N SER A 157 2.66 3.11 -11.57
CA SER A 157 3.10 1.78 -11.13
C SER A 157 4.54 1.46 -11.57
N LEU A 158 5.08 1.98 -12.67
CA LEU A 158 6.49 1.74 -13.03
C LEU A 158 7.46 2.71 -12.33
N ARG A 159 6.98 3.87 -11.88
CA ARG A 159 7.74 4.86 -11.09
C ARG A 159 7.73 4.54 -9.62
N ASP A 160 6.65 3.96 -9.14
CA ASP A 160 6.44 3.52 -7.77
C ASP A 160 5.45 2.33 -7.74
N PRO A 161 5.90 1.12 -8.10
CA PRO A 161 5.03 -0.06 -8.29
C PRO A 161 4.27 -0.51 -7.07
N PHE A 162 4.63 0.07 -5.93
CA PHE A 162 4.24 -0.36 -4.62
C PHE A 162 3.79 0.81 -3.74
N GLY A 163 3.61 2.03 -4.29
CA GLY A 163 3.10 3.20 -3.54
C GLY A 163 4.02 3.71 -2.42
N LEU A 164 5.31 3.44 -2.51
CA LEU A 164 6.31 3.62 -1.47
C LEU A 164 6.88 5.03 -1.37
N ALA A 165 6.85 5.81 -2.44
CA ALA A 165 7.28 7.21 -2.39
C ALA A 165 6.34 8.05 -1.52
N GLU A 166 5.05 7.72 -1.53
CA GLU A 166 4.02 8.33 -0.68
C GLU A 166 4.21 7.93 0.79
N GLN A 167 4.41 6.64 1.06
CA GLN A 167 4.66 6.13 2.42
C GLN A 167 5.95 6.67 3.02
N ALA A 168 7.03 6.72 2.24
CA ALA A 168 8.28 7.31 2.67
C ALA A 168 8.12 8.80 2.98
N ALA A 169 7.31 9.53 2.21
CA ALA A 169 7.02 10.95 2.45
C ALA A 169 6.16 11.18 3.70
N ALA A 170 5.22 10.30 4.00
CA ALA A 170 4.40 10.35 5.21
C ALA A 170 5.26 10.08 6.47
N GLN A 171 6.05 9.00 6.46
CA GLN A 171 6.97 8.66 7.56
C GLN A 171 8.03 9.75 7.76
N ALA A 172 8.58 10.28 6.66
CA ALA A 172 9.51 11.40 6.64
C ALA A 172 9.00 12.64 7.38
N GLU A 173 7.75 12.98 7.14
CA GLU A 173 7.11 14.16 7.71
C GLU A 173 6.80 13.96 9.20
N ALA A 174 6.40 12.74 9.61
CA ALA A 174 6.25 12.38 11.02
C ALA A 174 7.58 12.53 11.79
N ILE A 175 8.68 11.96 11.27
CA ILE A 175 10.03 12.09 11.87
C ILE A 175 10.44 13.55 11.98
N ARG A 176 10.12 14.36 10.97
CA ARG A 176 10.47 15.79 10.93
C ARG A 176 9.80 16.56 12.06
N ARG A 177 8.53 16.27 12.35
CA ARG A 177 7.77 16.89 13.43
C ARG A 177 8.27 16.46 14.80
N ASP A 178 8.57 15.17 14.97
CA ASP A 178 9.12 14.62 16.21
C ASP A 178 10.44 15.31 16.58
N ALA A 179 11.36 15.47 15.62
CA ALA A 179 12.62 16.18 15.84
C ALA A 179 12.44 17.67 16.19
N GLN A 180 11.44 18.34 15.62
CA GLN A 180 11.11 19.74 15.91
C GLN A 180 10.46 19.92 17.30
N SER A 181 9.83 18.88 17.85
CA SER A 181 9.15 18.91 19.14
C SER A 181 10.07 18.75 20.36
N GLY A 182 11.37 18.46 20.16
CA GLY A 182 12.36 18.34 21.23
C GLY A 182 12.27 17.05 22.06
N ILE A 183 11.51 16.05 21.60
CA ILE A 183 11.37 14.74 22.27
C ILE A 183 12.62 13.90 21.96
N GLY A 184 13.53 13.80 22.93
CA GLY A 184 14.70 12.93 22.88
C GLY A 184 14.35 11.44 23.12
N PRO A 185 15.27 10.50 22.81
CA PRO A 185 15.00 9.07 22.95
C PRO A 185 15.13 8.62 24.42
N LEU A 186 14.13 7.95 25.01
CA LEU A 186 14.13 7.36 26.37
C LEU A 186 12.87 6.46 26.60
N PRO A 187 12.78 5.52 27.58
CA PRO A 187 13.05 4.09 27.36
C PRO A 187 11.94 3.04 27.75
N THR A 188 12.07 1.85 27.13
CA THR A 188 12.02 0.41 27.57
C THR A 188 10.74 -0.44 27.84
N LYS A 189 10.55 -1.56 27.10
CA LYS A 189 9.80 -2.84 27.38
C LYS A 189 8.26 -2.82 27.21
N THR A 190 7.58 -3.81 26.57
CA THR A 190 7.85 -5.25 26.37
C THR A 190 7.07 -5.81 25.16
N GLU A 191 7.69 -6.76 24.41
CA GLU A 191 7.16 -8.00 23.78
C GLU A 191 6.36 -8.07 22.45
N ALA A 192 6.90 -7.63 21.30
CA ALA A 192 6.17 -7.41 20.03
C ALA A 192 5.52 -8.59 19.23
N ARG A 193 4.39 -8.34 18.51
CA ARG A 193 3.65 -9.34 17.70
C ARG A 193 3.32 -9.01 16.23
N TYR A 194 3.34 -7.76 15.75
CA TYR A 194 3.48 -7.52 14.29
C TYR A 194 4.86 -7.85 13.70
N PRO A 195 5.93 -7.93 14.50
CA PRO A 195 7.15 -8.60 14.11
C PRO A 195 6.97 -10.05 13.73
N ALA A 196 5.82 -10.73 13.86
CA ALA A 196 5.74 -12.15 13.50
C ALA A 196 6.11 -12.44 12.04
N LEU A 197 5.60 -11.68 11.04
CA LEU A 197 5.95 -11.92 9.63
C LEU A 197 7.40 -11.55 9.32
N LEU A 198 7.87 -10.38 9.80
CA LEU A 198 9.26 -9.99 9.66
C LEU A 198 10.20 -10.91 10.45
N ASN A 199 9.80 -11.39 11.63
CA ASN A 199 10.55 -12.33 12.48
C ASN A 199 10.54 -13.74 11.90
N GLU A 200 9.45 -14.18 11.29
CA GLU A 200 9.37 -15.45 10.57
C GLU A 200 10.27 -15.38 9.34
N GLU A 201 10.23 -14.29 8.57
CA GLU A 201 11.13 -14.06 7.45
C GLU A 201 12.60 -13.98 7.93
N ILE A 202 12.88 -13.18 8.96
CA ILE A 202 14.20 -13.10 9.60
C ILE A 202 14.65 -14.48 10.11
N ALA A 203 13.78 -15.28 10.72
CA ALA A 203 14.10 -16.60 11.24
C ALA A 203 14.39 -17.58 10.10
N GLN A 204 13.61 -17.54 9.02
CA GLN A 204 13.84 -18.33 7.81
C GLN A 204 15.16 -17.94 7.13
N LEU A 205 15.39 -16.63 6.97
CA LEU A 205 16.63 -16.05 6.45
C LEU A 205 17.83 -16.46 7.29
N ARG A 206 17.72 -16.42 8.61
CA ARG A 206 18.78 -16.84 9.55
C ARG A 206 19.06 -18.33 9.45
N LEU A 207 18.03 -19.17 9.38
CA LEU A 207 18.18 -20.61 9.17
C LEU A 207 18.82 -20.92 7.80
N HIS A 208 18.54 -20.11 6.78
CA HIS A 208 19.18 -20.22 5.48
C HIS A 208 20.66 -19.81 5.54
N LEU A 209 20.97 -18.62 6.07
CA LEU A 209 22.34 -18.11 6.26
C LEU A 209 23.21 -19.10 7.06
N HIS A 210 22.67 -19.65 8.16
CA HIS A 210 23.36 -20.63 8.98
C HIS A 210 23.65 -21.94 8.23
N ARG A 211 22.68 -22.46 7.46
CA ARG A 211 22.88 -23.66 6.63
C ARG A 211 23.95 -23.45 5.57
N VAL A 212 24.00 -22.28 4.95
CA VAL A 212 25.02 -21.96 3.94
C VAL A 212 26.41 -21.92 4.58
N ILE A 213 26.56 -21.30 5.76
CA ILE A 213 27.82 -21.25 6.51
C ILE A 213 28.29 -22.64 6.94
N GLU A 214 27.38 -23.47 7.47
CA GLU A 214 27.74 -24.79 8.01
C GLU A 214 27.99 -25.85 6.93
N ARG A 215 27.21 -25.82 5.83
CA ARG A 215 27.19 -26.90 4.83
C ARG A 215 27.86 -26.53 3.51
N GLY A 216 28.19 -25.25 3.28
CA GLY A 216 28.95 -24.81 2.11
C GLY A 216 28.21 -24.87 0.77
N PHE A 217 26.88 -25.05 0.77
CA PHE A 217 26.07 -25.11 -0.46
C PHE A 217 24.96 -24.06 -0.44
N PRO A 218 25.04 -23.01 -1.26
CA PRO A 218 23.88 -22.20 -1.59
C PRO A 218 23.00 -22.99 -2.57
N GLU A 219 21.72 -23.18 -2.24
CA GLU A 219 20.72 -23.53 -3.26
C GLU A 219 20.65 -22.36 -4.25
N VAL A 220 21.15 -22.55 -5.47
CA VAL A 220 21.08 -21.52 -6.50
C VAL A 220 19.65 -21.48 -7.04
N ARG A 221 18.96 -20.36 -6.85
CA ARG A 221 17.60 -20.16 -7.35
C ARG A 221 17.62 -19.89 -8.85
N THR A 222 16.55 -20.27 -9.55
CA THR A 222 16.32 -19.81 -10.93
C THR A 222 15.88 -18.34 -10.93
N ALA A 223 15.96 -17.67 -12.09
CA ALA A 223 15.50 -16.28 -12.22
C ALA A 223 14.03 -16.11 -11.79
N ALA A 224 13.14 -17.00 -12.22
CA ALA A 224 11.73 -16.98 -11.85
C ALA A 224 11.51 -17.18 -10.33
N GLN A 225 12.27 -18.08 -9.70
CA GLN A 225 12.23 -18.29 -8.24
C GLN A 225 12.70 -17.04 -7.48
N ARG A 226 13.76 -16.38 -7.96
CA ARG A 226 14.19 -15.09 -7.39
C ARG A 226 13.11 -14.04 -7.57
N SER A 227 12.58 -13.84 -8.78
CA SER A 227 11.52 -12.86 -9.04
C SER A 227 10.29 -13.07 -8.13
N ALA A 228 9.87 -14.31 -7.91
CA ALA A 228 8.73 -14.61 -7.02
C ALA A 228 9.04 -14.30 -5.55
N LEU A 229 10.22 -14.69 -5.07
CA LEU A 229 10.64 -14.45 -3.69
C LEU A 229 10.83 -12.96 -3.40
N GLU A 230 11.50 -12.24 -4.29
CA GLU A 230 11.77 -10.81 -4.15
C GLU A 230 10.47 -9.98 -4.20
N ARG A 231 9.49 -10.37 -5.02
CA ARG A 231 8.13 -9.78 -4.99
C ARG A 231 7.44 -10.00 -3.64
N SER A 232 7.49 -11.22 -3.11
CA SER A 232 6.89 -11.54 -1.82
C SER A 232 7.52 -10.74 -0.68
N ARG A 233 8.86 -10.67 -0.63
CA ARG A 233 9.59 -9.85 0.36
C ARG A 233 9.24 -8.38 0.24
N TRP A 234 9.20 -7.86 -0.98
CA TRP A 234 8.85 -6.47 -1.21
C TRP A 234 7.41 -6.15 -0.77
N GLN A 235 6.46 -7.05 -1.01
CA GLN A 235 5.08 -6.91 -0.53
C GLN A 235 5.01 -6.90 1.00
N MET A 236 5.77 -7.77 1.68
CA MET A 236 5.85 -7.78 3.15
C MET A 236 6.42 -6.47 3.70
N PHE A 237 7.45 -5.92 3.08
CA PHE A 237 8.04 -4.65 3.49
C PHE A 237 7.10 -3.46 3.28
N ARG A 238 6.38 -3.43 2.16
CA ARG A 238 5.34 -2.41 1.93
C ARG A 238 4.30 -2.43 3.06
N LEU A 239 3.77 -3.61 3.40
CA LEU A 239 2.81 -3.75 4.50
C LEU A 239 3.41 -3.30 5.85
N ALA A 240 4.69 -3.58 6.08
CA ALA A 240 5.38 -3.11 7.28
C ALA A 240 5.48 -1.57 7.30
N PHE A 241 5.79 -0.92 6.17
CA PHE A 241 5.85 0.53 6.08
C PHE A 241 4.47 1.20 6.20
N GLU A 242 3.43 0.61 5.64
CA GLU A 242 2.03 1.05 5.83
C GLU A 242 1.69 1.04 7.31
N HIS A 243 1.96 -0.08 7.96
CA HIS A 243 1.68 -0.23 9.39
C HIS A 243 2.47 0.80 10.22
N LEU A 244 3.76 0.99 9.92
CA LEU A 244 4.59 1.96 10.61
C LEU A 244 4.05 3.40 10.44
N THR A 245 3.62 3.75 9.22
CA THR A 245 3.02 5.05 8.92
C THR A 245 1.73 5.27 9.74
N GLU A 246 0.83 4.30 9.74
CA GLU A 246 -0.40 4.36 10.56
C GLU A 246 -0.11 4.51 12.05
N LYS A 247 0.92 3.82 12.55
CA LYS A 247 1.36 3.92 13.95
C LYS A 247 1.84 5.33 14.30
N TYR A 248 2.65 5.95 13.43
CA TYR A 248 3.10 7.33 13.61
C TYR A 248 1.93 8.32 13.56
N GLU A 249 1.02 8.18 12.60
CA GLU A 249 -0.17 9.03 12.52
C GLU A 249 -1.08 8.89 13.74
N ALA A 250 -1.23 7.68 14.28
CA ALA A 250 -2.01 7.45 15.49
C ALA A 250 -1.38 8.10 16.73
N ALA A 251 -0.06 8.03 16.85
CA ALA A 251 0.68 8.69 17.92
C ALA A 251 0.52 10.22 17.82
N GLU A 252 0.61 10.79 16.62
CA GLU A 252 0.40 12.22 16.38
C GLU A 252 -1.02 12.67 16.77
N ARG A 253 -2.05 11.95 16.31
CA ARG A 253 -3.44 12.25 16.71
C ARG A 253 -3.61 12.24 18.22
N THR A 254 -2.98 11.28 18.91
CA THR A 254 -3.04 11.18 20.37
C THR A 254 -2.28 12.32 21.06
N ARG A 255 -1.14 12.75 20.52
CA ARG A 255 -0.40 13.92 21.01
C ARG A 255 -1.20 15.21 20.88
N GLU A 256 -1.87 15.39 19.74
CA GLU A 256 -2.73 16.55 19.49
C GLU A 256 -3.92 16.56 20.46
N LEU A 257 -4.57 15.42 20.68
CA LEU A 257 -5.60 15.28 21.72
C LEU A 257 -5.05 15.65 23.09
N PHE A 258 -3.89 15.14 23.48
CA PHE A 258 -3.29 15.43 24.79
C PHE A 258 -2.89 16.90 24.94
N ALA A 259 -2.53 17.59 23.84
CA ALA A 259 -2.32 19.02 23.84
C ALA A 259 -3.63 19.79 24.08
N ARG A 260 -4.74 19.37 23.45
CA ARG A 260 -6.08 19.94 23.65
C ARG A 260 -6.60 19.72 25.06
N ILE A 261 -6.39 18.53 25.64
CA ILE A 261 -6.73 18.22 27.05
C ILE A 261 -5.94 19.13 28.00
N ARG A 262 -4.64 19.31 27.78
CA ARG A 262 -3.81 20.22 28.60
C ARG A 262 -4.25 21.68 28.53
N ARG A 263 -4.90 22.09 27.43
CA ARG A 263 -5.51 23.43 27.26
C ARG A 263 -6.95 23.51 27.78
N ASP A 264 -7.45 22.44 28.40
CA ASP A 264 -8.82 22.31 28.89
C ASP A 264 -9.89 22.48 27.78
N GLU A 265 -9.53 22.21 26.52
CA GLU A 265 -10.42 22.38 25.36
C GLU A 265 -11.37 21.19 25.20
N THR A 266 -10.93 19.99 25.58
CA THR A 266 -11.69 18.74 25.42
C THR A 266 -11.38 17.75 26.55
N GLY A 267 -12.32 16.83 26.78
CA GLY A 267 -12.17 15.69 27.68
C GLY A 267 -12.09 14.38 26.90
N PHE A 268 -11.88 13.28 27.61
CA PHE A 268 -11.84 11.96 26.98
C PHE A 268 -12.40 10.88 27.90
N VAL A 269 -12.87 9.79 27.28
CA VAL A 269 -13.28 8.57 27.98
C VAL A 269 -12.11 7.58 27.90
N LEU A 270 -11.64 7.11 29.04
CA LEU A 270 -10.58 6.11 29.10
C LEU A 270 -11.16 4.70 29.15
N PHE A 271 -10.80 3.88 28.18
CA PHE A 271 -11.06 2.44 28.21
C PHE A 271 -9.83 1.71 28.74
N LEU A 272 -9.96 1.18 29.96
CA LEU A 272 -8.98 0.28 30.55
C LEU A 272 -9.15 -1.13 29.96
N ARG A 273 -8.09 -1.95 30.05
CA ARG A 273 -7.85 -3.18 29.26
C ARG A 273 -9.10 -3.95 28.84
N GLY A 274 -9.15 -4.34 27.55
CA GLY A 274 -10.25 -5.13 26.95
C GLY A 274 -10.81 -4.51 25.68
N PHE A 275 -10.53 -3.23 25.43
CA PHE A 275 -10.95 -2.50 24.23
C PHE A 275 -9.90 -2.53 23.10
N ALA A 276 -9.15 -3.62 22.95
CA ALA A 276 -8.26 -3.76 21.79
C ALA A 276 -9.09 -4.13 20.56
N MET A 277 -9.09 -3.29 19.53
CA MET A 277 -9.60 -3.62 18.19
C MET A 277 -8.56 -4.48 17.49
N ARG A 278 -8.75 -5.81 17.52
CA ARG A 278 -7.87 -6.74 16.79
C ARG A 278 -8.31 -6.80 15.33
N GLY A 279 -7.67 -6.01 14.47
CA GLY A 279 -7.77 -6.16 13.03
C GLY A 279 -6.86 -7.28 12.54
N GLN A 280 -7.42 -8.37 12.02
CA GLN A 280 -6.72 -9.21 11.05
C GLN A 280 -7.26 -8.87 9.67
N SER A 281 -6.39 -8.39 8.79
CA SER A 281 -6.66 -8.41 7.35
C SER A 281 -6.28 -9.79 6.82
N ARG A 282 -7.24 -10.49 6.21
CA ARG A 282 -6.94 -11.61 5.32
C ARG A 282 -7.04 -11.10 3.88
N PRO A 283 -6.11 -11.44 2.98
CA PRO A 283 -6.15 -10.99 1.57
C PRO A 283 -7.47 -11.30 0.85
N ASP A 284 -8.24 -12.28 1.36
CA ASP A 284 -9.45 -12.81 0.73
C ASP A 284 -10.74 -12.43 1.48
N MET A 285 -10.68 -11.65 2.56
CA MET A 285 -11.86 -11.25 3.34
C MET A 285 -11.80 -9.81 3.86
N LEU A 286 -12.81 -9.04 3.50
CA LEU A 286 -13.20 -7.74 4.07
C LEU A 286 -13.80 -7.90 5.49
N ALA A 287 -13.11 -8.55 6.41
CA ALA A 287 -13.58 -8.66 7.80
C ALA A 287 -12.44 -8.78 8.81
N THR A 288 -12.39 -7.83 9.74
CA THR A 288 -11.50 -7.82 10.91
C THR A 288 -12.07 -8.68 12.02
N ALA A 289 -11.38 -9.77 12.39
CA ALA A 289 -11.62 -10.48 13.64
C ALA A 289 -10.28 -10.81 14.33
N GLY A 290 -10.21 -10.57 15.64
CA GLY A 290 -9.06 -10.98 16.44
C GLY A 290 -9.10 -12.46 16.76
N GLN A 291 -7.93 -13.07 17.05
CA GLN A 291 -7.93 -14.39 17.69
C GLN A 291 -8.74 -14.32 19.00
N GLY A 292 -9.85 -15.07 19.07
CA GLY A 292 -10.71 -15.15 20.26
C GLY A 292 -11.72 -14.01 20.46
N ALA A 293 -11.79 -13.01 19.58
CA ALA A 293 -12.86 -12.00 19.58
C ALA A 293 -13.79 -12.26 18.38
N SER A 294 -15.10 -12.32 18.61
CA SER A 294 -16.06 -12.49 17.52
C SER A 294 -16.15 -11.21 16.68
N LEU A 295 -16.53 -11.32 15.40
CA LEU A 295 -16.85 -10.17 14.55
C LEU A 295 -17.89 -9.24 15.21
N GLU A 296 -18.84 -9.84 15.94
CA GLU A 296 -19.87 -9.15 16.73
C GLU A 296 -19.25 -8.26 17.83
N GLU A 297 -18.22 -8.74 18.53
CA GLU A 297 -17.51 -7.96 19.54
C GLU A 297 -16.78 -6.75 18.92
N GLY A 298 -16.18 -6.94 17.74
CA GLY A 298 -15.54 -5.86 16.98
C GLY A 298 -16.53 -4.78 16.54
N LEU A 299 -17.66 -5.17 15.95
CA LEU A 299 -18.72 -4.24 15.53
C LEU A 299 -19.35 -3.50 16.72
N ALA A 300 -19.53 -4.18 17.86
CA ALA A 300 -20.06 -3.57 19.08
C ALA A 300 -19.13 -2.47 19.61
N LYS A 301 -17.81 -2.70 19.60
CA LYS A 301 -16.81 -1.69 19.99
C LYS A 301 -16.80 -0.51 19.02
N GLN A 302 -16.90 -0.74 17.71
CA GLN A 302 -17.01 0.35 16.73
C GLN A 302 -18.25 1.22 16.97
N ARG A 303 -19.40 0.56 17.13
CA ARG A 303 -20.66 1.23 17.41
C ARG A 303 -20.58 2.07 18.68
N LEU A 304 -19.90 1.55 19.70
CA LEU A 304 -19.67 2.29 20.94
C LEU A 304 -18.82 3.55 20.76
N VAL A 305 -17.74 3.49 19.97
CA VAL A 305 -16.96 4.70 19.64
C VAL A 305 -17.82 5.69 18.87
N ALA A 306 -18.60 5.23 17.89
CA ALA A 306 -19.52 6.06 17.13
C ALA A 306 -20.60 6.70 18.01
N ASP A 307 -21.16 5.95 18.96
CA ASP A 307 -22.15 6.45 19.92
C ASP A 307 -21.54 7.46 20.89
N LEU A 308 -20.24 7.36 21.21
CA LEU A 308 -19.53 8.33 22.03
C LEU A 308 -19.08 9.57 21.24
N ALA A 309 -19.00 9.52 19.91
CA ALA A 309 -18.62 10.67 19.10
C ALA A 309 -19.53 11.89 19.39
N PRO A 310 -18.97 13.12 19.44
CA PRO A 310 -17.60 13.51 19.11
C PRO A 310 -16.61 13.42 20.29
N ILE A 311 -16.95 12.69 21.36
CA ILE A 311 -16.09 12.55 22.53
C ILE A 311 -14.88 11.68 22.18
N ALA A 312 -13.68 12.16 22.51
CA ALA A 312 -12.47 11.39 22.33
C ALA A 312 -12.49 10.14 23.22
N VAL A 313 -12.36 8.97 22.60
CA VAL A 313 -12.20 7.69 23.31
C VAL A 313 -10.73 7.35 23.31
N VAL A 314 -10.10 7.18 24.47
CA VAL A 314 -8.69 6.77 24.61
C VAL A 314 -8.65 5.35 25.14
N TRP A 315 -7.85 4.47 24.54
CA TRP A 315 -7.57 3.16 25.12
C TRP A 315 -6.07 2.87 25.19
N ILE A 316 -5.72 1.98 26.11
CA ILE A 316 -4.35 1.50 26.27
C ILE A 316 -4.16 0.25 25.40
N ALA A 317 -3.24 0.32 24.45
CA ALA A 317 -2.86 -0.81 23.64
C ALA A 317 -1.51 -1.38 24.08
N ASN A 318 -1.36 -2.70 23.93
CA ASN A 318 -0.04 -3.30 23.98
C ASN A 318 0.66 -3.00 22.64
N PRO A 319 1.83 -2.30 22.61
CA PRO A 319 2.56 -1.94 21.37
C PRO A 319 2.82 -3.13 20.44
N VAL A 320 2.78 -4.30 21.05
CA VAL A 320 2.95 -5.64 20.57
C VAL A 320 1.79 -6.15 19.74
N ASP A 321 0.59 -6.07 20.33
CA ASP A 321 -0.64 -6.72 19.84
C ASP A 321 -1.42 -5.76 18.92
N SER A 322 -0.92 -4.53 18.73
CA SER A 322 -1.52 -3.52 17.87
C SER A 322 -1.25 -3.84 16.41
N GLY A 323 -2.29 -4.25 15.68
CA GLY A 323 -2.29 -4.28 14.22
C GLY A 323 -2.60 -2.91 13.59
N PRO A 324 -2.73 -2.86 12.25
CA PRO A 324 -3.15 -1.65 11.56
C PRO A 324 -4.46 -1.12 12.13
N LEU A 325 -4.60 0.20 12.12
CA LEU A 325 -5.77 0.92 12.63
C LEU A 325 -6.98 0.81 11.69
N GLU A 326 -6.83 0.11 10.55
CA GLU A 326 -7.88 -0.09 9.57
C GLU A 326 -9.04 -0.94 10.12
N LEU A 327 -9.98 -0.22 10.72
CA LEU A 327 -11.38 -0.47 10.54
C LEU A 327 -11.87 0.43 9.40
N ALA A 328 -11.52 0.05 8.18
CA ALA A 328 -12.16 0.58 6.99
C ALA A 328 -13.58 0.00 6.91
N MET A 329 -14.51 0.48 7.74
CA MET A 329 -15.96 0.44 7.53
C MET A 329 -16.64 1.44 8.45
N VAL A 330 -16.72 2.69 7.99
CA VAL A 330 -17.89 3.61 7.94
C VAL A 330 -17.33 4.91 7.33
N ASP A 331 -18.05 5.55 6.42
CA ASP A 331 -17.78 6.89 5.86
C ASP A 331 -17.76 7.96 6.98
N GLY A 332 -16.74 7.92 7.84
CA GLY A 332 -16.63 8.72 9.05
C GLY A 332 -15.28 9.46 9.11
N ASP A 333 -15.31 10.64 9.72
CA ASP A 333 -14.14 11.49 9.96
C ASP A 333 -13.08 10.72 10.78
N ALA A 334 -11.79 10.98 10.55
CA ALA A 334 -10.70 10.26 11.23
C ALA A 334 -10.75 10.43 12.77
N ASP A 335 -11.40 11.50 13.25
CA ASP A 335 -11.69 11.76 14.67
C ASP A 335 -12.73 10.80 15.29
N GLN A 336 -13.43 10.00 14.49
CA GLN A 336 -14.38 8.97 14.94
C GLN A 336 -13.71 7.62 15.25
N LEU A 337 -12.43 7.47 14.90
CA LEU A 337 -11.59 6.32 15.25
C LEU A 337 -10.81 6.74 16.49
N GLY A 338 -11.18 6.26 17.68
CA GLY A 338 -10.60 6.76 18.93
C GLY A 338 -9.07 6.67 19.01
N TYR A 339 -8.53 7.20 20.10
CA TYR A 339 -7.12 7.49 20.31
C TYR A 339 -6.42 6.35 21.06
N ARG A 340 -5.17 6.08 20.66
CA ARG A 340 -4.41 4.93 21.15
C ARG A 340 -3.18 5.39 21.91
N VAL A 341 -3.00 4.87 23.12
CA VAL A 341 -1.76 5.04 23.87
C VAL A 341 -1.08 3.69 23.99
N GLU A 342 0.08 3.57 23.36
CA GLU A 342 0.97 2.43 23.55
C GLU A 342 1.91 2.74 24.72
N MET A 343 2.10 1.78 25.61
CA MET A 343 2.83 1.97 26.87
C MET A 343 4.07 1.07 26.92
N GLY A 344 5.21 1.68 27.23
CA GLY A 344 6.49 1.02 27.53
C GLY A 344 6.77 0.90 29.04
N GLU A 345 8.01 1.12 29.49
CA GLU A 345 8.39 1.11 30.92
C GLU A 345 7.75 2.28 31.65
N GLY A 346 7.45 2.07 32.93
CA GLY A 346 6.68 3.05 33.70
C GLY A 346 5.21 3.12 33.27
N TRP A 347 4.67 2.11 32.59
CA TRP A 347 3.25 2.00 32.24
C TRP A 347 2.34 2.30 33.43
N GLU A 348 2.70 1.91 34.65
CA GLU A 348 1.93 2.20 35.86
C GLU A 348 1.73 3.70 36.10
N ALA A 349 2.77 4.52 35.88
CA ALA A 349 2.70 5.97 36.01
C ALA A 349 1.84 6.58 34.89
N ALA A 350 1.97 6.04 33.67
CA ALA A 350 1.20 6.49 32.52
C ALA A 350 -0.30 6.14 32.63
N VAL A 351 -0.63 4.92 33.08
CA VAL A 351 -2.01 4.51 33.37
C VAL A 351 -2.57 5.35 34.51
N ARG A 352 -1.79 5.59 35.57
CA ARG A 352 -2.20 6.50 36.67
C ARG A 352 -2.51 7.90 36.16
N ALA A 353 -1.67 8.46 35.28
CA ALA A 353 -1.90 9.78 34.68
C ALA A 353 -3.17 9.81 33.81
N LEU A 354 -3.40 8.78 33.01
CA LEU A 354 -4.61 8.66 32.21
C LEU A 354 -5.86 8.53 33.06
N VAL A 355 -5.84 7.67 34.09
CA VAL A 355 -6.96 7.50 35.02
C VAL A 355 -7.26 8.80 35.76
N ALA A 356 -6.23 9.54 36.18
CA ALA A 356 -6.40 10.84 36.82
C ALA A 356 -7.03 11.90 35.90
N ALA A 357 -6.66 11.89 34.62
CA ALA A 357 -7.07 12.90 33.63
C ALA A 357 -8.40 12.59 32.92
N ALA A 358 -8.82 11.32 32.88
CA ALA A 358 -10.01 10.89 32.17
C ALA A 358 -11.27 11.58 32.71
N THR A 359 -12.23 11.89 31.84
CA THR A 359 -13.54 12.43 32.25
C THR A 359 -14.49 11.32 32.72
N ALA A 360 -14.38 10.13 32.11
CA ALA A 360 -15.03 8.92 32.55
C ALA A 360 -14.13 7.73 32.25
N ILE A 361 -14.25 6.68 33.04
CA ILE A 361 -13.44 5.46 32.89
C ILE A 361 -14.37 4.29 32.59
N VAL A 362 -14.02 3.48 31.61
CA VAL A 362 -14.75 2.26 31.27
C VAL A 362 -13.81 1.07 31.45
N ILE A 363 -14.23 0.13 32.30
CA ILE A 363 -13.54 -1.14 32.53
C ILE A 363 -14.38 -2.24 31.88
N HIS A 364 -14.00 -2.58 30.65
CA HIS A 364 -14.72 -3.53 29.81
C HIS A 364 -14.02 -4.90 29.73
N ASN A 365 -13.92 -5.58 30.88
CA ASN A 365 -13.34 -6.93 30.94
C ASN A 365 -14.21 -7.87 31.80
N PRO A 366 -14.82 -8.91 31.23
CA PRO A 366 -15.60 -9.88 31.99
C PRO A 366 -14.74 -10.82 32.84
N VAL A 367 -13.43 -10.91 32.58
CA VAL A 367 -12.49 -11.76 33.33
C VAL A 367 -11.54 -10.91 34.14
N ILE A 368 -11.61 -11.04 35.47
CA ILE A 368 -10.73 -10.33 36.40
C ILE A 368 -9.38 -11.04 36.44
N THR A 369 -8.44 -10.54 35.63
CA THR A 369 -7.03 -10.93 35.70
C THR A 369 -6.28 -10.09 36.74
N PRO A 370 -5.06 -10.48 37.17
CA PRO A 370 -4.26 -9.66 38.09
C PRO A 370 -4.05 -8.22 37.61
N GLY A 371 -3.93 -8.01 36.29
CA GLY A 371 -3.83 -6.67 35.70
C GLY A 371 -5.13 -5.86 35.82
N VAL A 372 -6.29 -6.49 35.66
CA VAL A 372 -7.61 -5.84 35.84
C VAL A 372 -7.82 -5.49 37.32
N ALA A 373 -7.45 -6.38 38.23
CA ALA A 373 -7.53 -6.10 39.67
C ALA A 373 -6.65 -4.90 40.07
N TYR A 374 -5.44 -4.80 39.51
CA TYR A 374 -4.56 -3.65 39.69
C TYR A 374 -5.20 -2.35 39.19
N GLU A 375 -5.80 -2.36 37.99
CA GLU A 375 -6.49 -1.20 37.42
C GLU A 375 -7.68 -0.74 38.28
N ILE A 376 -8.47 -1.68 38.81
CA ILE A 376 -9.58 -1.39 39.73
C ILE A 376 -9.07 -0.74 41.01
N ALA A 377 -8.03 -1.30 41.63
CA ALA A 377 -7.40 -0.74 42.82
C ALA A 377 -6.80 0.64 42.55
N LEU A 378 -6.26 0.87 41.36
CA LEU A 378 -5.74 2.17 40.94
C LEU A 378 -6.85 3.22 40.82
N VAL A 379 -7.98 2.87 40.21
CA VAL A 379 -9.19 3.73 40.11
C VAL A 379 -9.69 4.10 41.51
N ASP A 380 -9.79 3.14 42.41
CA ASP A 380 -10.18 3.38 43.82
C ASP A 380 -9.18 4.30 44.54
N SER A 381 -7.88 4.05 44.40
CA SER A 381 -6.83 4.87 45.02
C SER A 381 -6.81 6.34 44.55
N LEU A 382 -7.44 6.62 43.42
CA LEU A 382 -7.56 7.96 42.84
C LEU A 382 -8.94 8.60 43.09
N ASP A 383 -9.81 7.95 43.88
CA ASP A 383 -11.19 8.36 44.17
C ASP A 383 -11.99 8.58 42.87
N ARG A 384 -11.94 7.57 41.99
CA ARG A 384 -12.55 7.59 40.66
C ARG A 384 -13.68 6.57 40.46
N LEU A 385 -14.12 5.88 41.52
CA LEU A 385 -15.15 4.83 41.40
C LEU A 385 -16.53 5.39 40.99
N ASP A 386 -16.83 6.63 41.34
CA ASP A 386 -18.11 7.28 41.07
C ASP A 386 -18.28 7.73 39.62
N ASP A 387 -17.19 7.82 38.85
CA ASP A 387 -17.15 8.15 37.42
C ASP A 387 -16.60 7.02 36.54
N SER A 388 -16.56 5.81 37.11
CA SER A 388 -16.14 4.57 36.46
C SER A 388 -17.30 3.63 36.17
N PHE A 389 -17.31 3.05 34.97
CA PHE A 389 -18.34 2.13 34.49
C PHE A 389 -17.76 0.73 34.26
N PHE A 390 -18.41 -0.27 34.82
CA PHE A 390 -17.96 -1.66 34.80
C PHE A 390 -18.90 -2.54 33.99
N VAL A 391 -18.36 -3.49 33.23
CA VAL A 391 -19.17 -4.53 32.56
C VAL A 391 -19.88 -5.42 33.57
N ASP A 392 -19.20 -5.78 34.67
CA ASP A 392 -19.80 -6.53 35.77
C ASP A 392 -19.52 -5.85 37.12
N PRO A 393 -20.36 -4.89 37.54
CA PRO A 393 -20.18 -4.18 38.80
C PRO A 393 -20.36 -5.07 40.03
N ARG A 394 -20.88 -6.31 39.90
CA ARG A 394 -21.09 -7.21 41.04
C ARG A 394 -19.81 -7.94 41.45
N ALA A 395 -18.85 -8.07 40.54
CA ALA A 395 -17.58 -8.74 40.80
C ALA A 395 -16.55 -7.83 41.49
N VAL A 396 -16.72 -6.51 41.34
CA VAL A 396 -15.79 -5.47 41.79
C VAL A 396 -15.72 -5.29 43.32
N PRO A 397 -16.82 -5.33 44.12
CA PRO A 397 -16.77 -5.09 45.56
C PRO A 397 -15.82 -5.99 46.33
N SER A 398 -15.55 -7.20 45.81
CA SER A 398 -14.60 -8.15 46.42
C SER A 398 -13.13 -7.74 46.30
N LEU A 399 -12.83 -6.72 45.48
CA LEU A 399 -11.50 -6.19 45.20
C LEU A 399 -11.25 -4.83 45.86
N LEU A 400 -12.27 -4.23 46.48
CA LEU A 400 -12.21 -2.90 47.07
C LEU A 400 -12.06 -3.00 48.59
N ASP A 401 -11.23 -2.14 49.15
CA ASP A 401 -11.03 -2.04 50.60
C ASP A 401 -11.94 -0.93 51.18
N GLY A 402 -12.93 -1.32 51.98
CA GLY A 402 -13.79 -0.37 52.70
C GLY A 402 -15.07 0.04 51.93
N PRO A 403 -15.79 1.07 52.41
CA PRO A 403 -17.05 1.50 51.82
C PRO A 403 -16.81 2.25 50.50
N HIS A 404 -17.60 1.93 49.48
CA HIS A 404 -17.51 2.51 48.14
C HIS A 404 -18.87 3.07 47.67
N PRO A 405 -18.90 4.01 46.71
CA PRO A 405 -20.15 4.46 46.09
C PRO A 405 -20.86 3.32 45.33
N PRO A 406 -22.14 3.50 44.94
CA PRO A 406 -22.80 2.58 44.02
C PRO A 406 -22.02 2.46 42.71
N LEU A 407 -21.61 1.24 42.36
CA LEU A 407 -20.84 0.99 41.15
C LEU A 407 -21.74 1.05 39.92
N LEU A 408 -21.29 1.76 38.88
CA LEU A 408 -22.06 1.99 37.66
C LEU A 408 -21.88 0.82 36.68
N SER A 409 -22.98 0.38 36.07
CA SER A 409 -22.96 -0.62 35.00
C SER A 409 -22.72 0.05 33.65
N PHE A 410 -21.89 -0.58 32.81
CA PHE A 410 -21.71 -0.13 31.43
C PHE A 410 -22.82 -0.68 30.52
N GLY A 411 -23.71 0.19 30.04
CA GLY A 411 -24.87 -0.13 29.20
C GLY A 411 -25.36 1.10 28.42
N SER A 412 -26.54 1.04 27.80
CA SER A 412 -27.11 2.17 27.02
C SER A 412 -27.13 3.48 27.80
N ASP A 413 -27.56 3.41 29.07
CA ASP A 413 -27.77 4.58 29.92
C ASP A 413 -26.43 5.17 30.41
N ALA A 414 -25.34 4.40 30.35
CA ALA A 414 -24.00 4.87 30.71
C ALA A 414 -23.49 5.93 29.72
N ILE A 415 -23.82 5.79 28.44
CA ILE A 415 -23.39 6.73 27.39
C ILE A 415 -23.96 8.12 27.65
N ASP A 416 -25.24 8.21 28.02
CA ASP A 416 -25.89 9.49 28.34
C ASP A 416 -25.31 10.11 29.62
N GLN A 417 -25.02 9.31 30.64
CA GLN A 417 -24.36 9.79 31.88
C GLN A 417 -22.93 10.31 31.61
N ILE A 418 -22.17 9.65 30.74
CA ILE A 418 -20.84 10.11 30.31
C ILE A 418 -20.96 11.47 29.61
N ARG A 419 -21.91 11.62 28.69
CA ARG A 419 -22.16 12.88 27.96
C ARG A 419 -22.56 14.02 28.89
N GLU A 420 -23.43 13.75 29.86
CA GLU A 420 -23.86 14.75 30.83
C GLU A 420 -22.66 15.28 31.64
N ARG A 421 -21.81 14.38 32.15
CA ARG A 421 -20.60 14.78 32.89
C ARG A 421 -19.66 15.67 32.08
N LEU A 422 -19.46 15.37 30.81
CA LEU A 422 -18.63 16.17 29.90
C LEU A 422 -19.19 17.59 29.69
N ASN A 423 -20.51 17.75 29.64
CA ASN A 423 -21.17 19.04 29.48
C ASN A 423 -21.13 19.92 30.74
N VAL A 424 -21.06 19.32 31.93
CA VAL A 424 -21.07 20.04 33.22
C VAL A 424 -19.70 20.66 33.55
N GLY A 425 -18.70 20.52 32.68
CA GLY A 425 -17.37 21.09 32.92
C GLY A 425 -16.59 20.36 34.02
N SER A 426 -16.88 19.07 34.24
CA SER A 426 -16.12 18.17 35.13
C SER A 426 -14.73 17.81 34.56
N ARG A 427 -14.09 18.77 33.87
CA ARG A 427 -12.78 18.61 33.25
C ARG A 427 -11.74 18.67 34.36
N ARG A 428 -10.89 17.64 34.41
CA ARG A 428 -9.86 17.52 35.45
C ARG A 428 -8.52 17.99 34.88
N PRO A 429 -7.73 18.78 35.63
CA PRO A 429 -6.41 19.21 35.18
C PRO A 429 -5.47 18.00 35.05
N ALA A 430 -4.72 17.94 33.93
CA ALA A 430 -3.86 16.80 33.58
C ALA A 430 -2.42 17.27 33.32
N PRO A 431 -1.57 17.43 34.35
CA PRO A 431 -0.24 18.01 34.16
C PRO A 431 0.78 17.07 33.48
N ASP A 432 0.64 15.74 33.59
CA ASP A 432 1.68 14.78 33.18
C ASP A 432 1.14 13.59 32.36
N LEU A 433 0.38 13.87 31.29
CA LEU A 433 -0.05 12.81 30.36
C LEU A 433 1.18 12.15 29.69
N PRO A 434 1.14 10.83 29.46
CA PRO A 434 2.26 10.12 28.84
C PRO A 434 2.50 10.63 27.42
N VAL A 435 3.75 10.57 26.96
CA VAL A 435 4.08 10.82 25.56
C VAL A 435 3.64 9.60 24.75
N PRO A 436 2.68 9.71 23.82
CA PRO A 436 2.33 8.62 22.93
C PRO A 436 3.54 8.27 22.05
N THR A 437 4.11 7.07 22.28
CA THR A 437 5.12 6.45 21.41
C THR A 437 4.47 5.34 20.60
N CYS A 438 5.17 4.86 19.56
CA CYS A 438 4.64 3.82 18.70
C CYS A 438 5.68 2.75 18.31
N HIS A 439 6.73 2.60 19.14
CA HIS A 439 7.88 1.77 18.80
C HIS A 439 7.55 0.27 18.75
N TRP A 440 8.15 -0.44 17.79
CA TRP A 440 8.06 -1.92 17.70
C TRP A 440 9.06 -2.63 18.60
N LEU A 441 10.28 -2.09 18.75
CA LEU A 441 11.34 -2.69 19.55
C LEU A 441 11.93 -1.73 20.58
N GLU A 442 12.07 -2.21 21.80
CA GLU A 442 12.70 -1.48 22.90
C GLU A 442 13.57 -2.40 23.78
N GLY A 443 14.49 -1.81 24.55
CA GLY A 443 15.30 -2.50 25.56
C GLY A 443 16.17 -3.64 25.05
N GLY A 444 16.24 -4.74 25.80
CA GLY A 444 17.09 -5.88 25.47
C GLY A 444 16.77 -6.52 24.12
N ALA A 445 15.50 -6.53 23.69
CA ALA A 445 15.12 -6.99 22.36
C ALA A 445 15.63 -6.05 21.27
N ARG A 446 15.56 -4.73 21.49
CA ARG A 446 16.18 -3.74 20.59
C ARG A 446 17.69 -3.95 20.52
N SER A 447 18.38 -4.01 21.67
CA SER A 447 19.85 -4.22 21.71
C SER A 447 20.26 -5.54 21.07
N GLN A 448 19.47 -6.60 21.27
CA GLN A 448 19.69 -7.89 20.61
C GLN A 448 19.50 -7.76 19.10
N THR A 449 18.43 -7.10 18.65
CA THR A 449 18.16 -6.85 17.24
C THR A 449 19.24 -5.96 16.60
N GLU A 450 19.71 -4.91 17.27
CA GLU A 450 20.84 -4.07 16.85
C GLU A 450 22.11 -4.91 16.70
N GLN A 451 22.40 -5.78 17.68
CA GLN A 451 23.54 -6.69 17.61
C GLN A 451 23.41 -7.67 16.44
N MET A 452 22.21 -8.21 16.20
CA MET A 452 21.95 -9.12 15.08
C MET A 452 22.07 -8.43 13.73
N ALA A 453 21.55 -7.21 13.60
CA ALA A 453 21.68 -6.39 12.39
C ALA A 453 23.17 -6.10 12.10
N ALA A 454 23.93 -5.68 13.12
CA ALA A 454 25.36 -5.43 12.98
C ALA A 454 26.16 -6.68 12.61
N GLN A 455 25.83 -7.85 13.17
CA GLN A 455 26.45 -9.13 12.82
C GLN A 455 26.22 -9.50 11.35
N ILE A 456 25.00 -9.28 10.85
CA ILE A 456 24.67 -9.55 9.45
C ILE A 456 25.40 -8.56 8.53
N ASP A 457 25.45 -7.26 8.86
CA ASP A 457 26.22 -6.30 8.08
C ASP A 457 27.70 -6.69 8.01
N ASP A 458 28.32 -7.03 9.15
CA ASP A 458 29.71 -7.48 9.22
C ASP A 458 29.94 -8.75 8.36
N MET A 459 28.99 -9.68 8.36
CA MET A 459 29.05 -10.89 7.51
C MET A 459 28.92 -10.58 6.01
N LEU A 460 28.13 -9.58 5.64
CA LEU A 460 27.88 -9.21 4.24
C LEU A 460 28.91 -8.24 3.69
N ARG A 461 29.61 -7.49 4.54
CA ARG A 461 30.66 -6.53 4.15
C ARG A 461 31.73 -7.09 3.20
N PRO A 462 32.24 -8.34 3.36
CA PRO A 462 33.22 -8.93 2.45
C PRO A 462 32.63 -9.40 1.10
N VAL A 463 31.29 -9.51 1.00
CA VAL A 463 30.59 -10.00 -0.20
C VAL A 463 30.45 -8.89 -1.26
N VAL A 464 30.89 -7.67 -0.96
CA VAL A 464 30.79 -6.52 -1.86
C VAL A 464 32.07 -6.39 -2.68
N LEU A 465 32.08 -6.96 -3.91
CA LEU A 465 32.59 -6.34 -5.16
C LEU A 465 32.83 -7.33 -6.33
N ASP A 466 32.67 -8.63 -6.17
CA ASP A 466 32.66 -9.60 -7.28
C ASP A 466 31.93 -10.86 -6.80
N ILE A 467 30.60 -10.82 -6.71
CA ILE A 467 29.81 -11.95 -6.24
C ILE A 467 29.80 -13.01 -7.34
N PRO A 468 30.49 -14.16 -7.20
CA PRO A 468 30.30 -15.25 -8.15
C PRO A 468 28.83 -15.66 -8.07
N GLN A 469 28.15 -15.96 -9.19
CA GLN A 469 26.70 -16.26 -9.22
C GLN A 469 26.20 -17.18 -8.08
N GLY A 470 27.04 -18.11 -7.58
CA GLY A 470 26.73 -18.95 -6.42
C GLY A 470 26.45 -18.22 -5.10
N HIS A 471 26.85 -16.95 -4.94
CA HIS A 471 26.69 -16.18 -3.69
C HIS A 471 25.65 -15.06 -3.80
N LEU A 472 24.98 -14.91 -4.95
CA LEU A 472 23.97 -13.86 -5.16
C LEU A 472 22.76 -14.03 -4.25
N ASP A 473 22.23 -15.25 -4.18
CA ASP A 473 21.07 -15.56 -3.32
C ASP A 473 21.37 -15.28 -1.85
N LEU A 474 22.61 -15.55 -1.40
CA LEU A 474 23.07 -15.24 -0.05
C LEU A 474 23.12 -13.73 0.21
N ALA A 475 23.60 -12.95 -0.76
CA ALA A 475 23.69 -11.51 -0.64
C ALA A 475 22.30 -10.84 -0.60
N LEU A 476 21.38 -11.29 -1.46
CA LEU A 476 19.99 -10.83 -1.45
C LEU A 476 19.30 -11.17 -0.12
N ASP A 477 19.38 -12.44 0.31
CA ASP A 477 18.79 -12.92 1.56
C ASP A 477 19.34 -12.15 2.77
N GLY A 478 20.65 -11.94 2.83
CA GLY A 478 21.28 -11.18 3.91
C GLY A 478 20.84 -9.72 3.94
N ARG A 479 20.77 -9.05 2.79
CA ARG A 479 20.35 -7.65 2.73
C ARG A 479 18.88 -7.49 3.10
N TRP A 480 18.03 -8.44 2.77
CA TRP A 480 16.65 -8.45 3.24
C TRP A 480 16.53 -8.64 4.75
N ALA A 481 17.31 -9.56 5.33
CA ALA A 481 17.32 -9.77 6.78
C ALA A 481 17.73 -8.50 7.53
N GLU A 482 18.79 -7.84 7.05
CA GLU A 482 19.26 -6.56 7.58
C GLU A 482 18.21 -5.47 7.48
N LEU A 483 17.61 -5.27 6.29
CA LEU A 483 16.53 -4.31 6.10
C LEU A 483 15.37 -4.59 7.07
N SER A 484 15.00 -5.86 7.28
CA SER A 484 13.90 -6.23 8.19
C SER A 484 14.19 -5.80 9.62
N TYR A 485 15.43 -6.01 10.08
CA TYR A 485 15.85 -5.51 11.39
C TYR A 485 15.84 -3.99 11.47
N LEU A 486 16.27 -3.29 10.43
CA LEU A 486 16.27 -1.82 10.42
C LEU A 486 14.86 -1.23 10.44
N VAL A 487 13.88 -1.88 9.78
CA VAL A 487 12.46 -1.50 9.93
C VAL A 487 11.99 -1.76 11.36
N LEU A 488 12.33 -2.92 11.95
CA LEU A 488 11.99 -3.22 13.34
C LEU A 488 12.60 -2.25 14.36
N LEU A 489 13.79 -1.73 14.07
CA LEU A 489 14.49 -0.74 14.88
C LEU A 489 14.03 0.69 14.61
N GLU A 490 13.23 0.90 13.57
CA GLU A 490 12.82 2.22 13.07
C GLU A 490 14.03 3.14 12.81
N ASP A 491 15.17 2.55 12.44
CA ASP A 491 16.39 3.32 12.15
C ASP A 491 16.34 3.83 10.70
N SER A 492 15.62 4.93 10.49
CA SER A 492 15.42 5.51 9.15
C SER A 492 16.73 5.95 8.49
N ARG A 493 17.78 6.27 9.26
CA ARG A 493 19.08 6.67 8.72
C ARG A 493 19.80 5.46 8.15
N ALA A 494 19.93 4.39 8.94
CA ALA A 494 20.51 3.14 8.46
C ALA A 494 19.65 2.56 7.32
N LEU A 495 18.33 2.54 7.47
CA LEU A 495 17.42 2.02 6.44
C LEU A 495 17.65 2.69 5.07
N ALA A 496 17.82 4.01 5.03
CA ALA A 496 18.13 4.71 3.79
C ALA A 496 19.47 4.27 3.16
N VAL A 497 20.51 4.11 3.97
CA VAL A 497 21.83 3.62 3.53
C VAL A 497 21.75 2.20 2.96
N HIS A 498 21.04 1.31 3.66
CA HIS A 498 20.94 -0.09 3.25
C HIS A 498 20.02 -0.29 2.04
N LEU A 499 18.98 0.54 1.88
CA LEU A 499 18.18 0.57 0.66
C LEU A 499 18.98 1.09 -0.55
N ARG A 500 19.90 2.04 -0.37
CA ARG A 500 20.86 2.42 -1.43
C ARG A 500 21.75 1.24 -1.82
N ALA A 501 22.29 0.52 -0.84
CA ALA A 501 23.11 -0.65 -1.10
C ALA A 501 22.34 -1.74 -1.86
N MET A 502 21.10 -2.01 -1.45
CA MET A 502 20.19 -2.94 -2.16
C MET A 502 19.91 -2.48 -3.59
N SER A 503 19.64 -1.18 -3.79
CA SER A 503 19.44 -0.59 -5.12
C SER A 503 20.65 -0.79 -6.04
N HIS A 504 21.87 -0.56 -5.53
CA HIS A 504 23.09 -0.77 -6.28
C HIS A 504 23.30 -2.24 -6.66
N LEU A 505 23.07 -3.15 -5.71
CA LEU A 505 23.16 -4.60 -5.96
C LEU A 505 22.17 -5.04 -7.04
N MET A 506 20.90 -4.65 -6.93
CA MET A 506 19.86 -5.03 -7.89
C MET A 506 20.07 -4.38 -9.27
N SER A 507 20.62 -3.15 -9.33
CA SER A 507 20.93 -2.47 -10.59
C SER A 507 22.01 -3.17 -11.42
N ALA A 508 22.86 -3.98 -10.77
CA ALA A 508 23.91 -4.75 -11.44
C ALA A 508 23.42 -6.08 -12.03
N LEU A 509 22.16 -6.47 -11.77
CA LEU A 509 21.60 -7.74 -12.23
C LEU A 509 20.87 -7.57 -13.57
N ASP A 510 21.03 -8.55 -14.46
CA ASP A 510 20.27 -8.63 -15.71
C ASP A 510 18.93 -9.37 -15.52
N LYS A 511 18.05 -9.25 -16.52
CA LYS A 511 16.74 -9.92 -16.53
C LYS A 511 16.84 -11.45 -16.50
N SER A 512 17.94 -12.02 -16.99
CA SER A 512 18.17 -13.47 -16.97
C SER A 512 18.54 -13.99 -15.58
N THR A 513 18.88 -13.08 -14.67
CA THR A 513 19.23 -13.36 -13.28
C THR A 513 18.08 -13.02 -12.34
N LEU A 514 17.41 -11.89 -12.55
CA LEU A 514 16.22 -11.41 -11.83
C LEU A 514 15.39 -10.51 -12.77
N GLU A 515 14.19 -10.95 -13.14
CA GLU A 515 13.41 -10.33 -14.22
C GLU A 515 13.02 -8.87 -13.90
N GLU A 516 12.75 -8.59 -12.63
CA GLU A 516 12.29 -7.30 -12.10
C GLU A 516 13.41 -6.49 -11.45
N ALA A 517 14.68 -6.86 -11.65
CA ALA A 517 15.83 -6.25 -10.99
C ALA A 517 15.83 -4.72 -11.06
N HIS A 518 15.59 -4.17 -12.25
CA HIS A 518 15.57 -2.72 -12.48
C HIS A 518 14.40 -2.01 -11.77
N VAL A 519 13.26 -2.69 -11.64
CA VAL A 519 12.06 -2.16 -10.98
C VAL A 519 12.28 -2.09 -9.48
N LEU A 520 12.76 -3.18 -8.88
CA LEU A 520 13.07 -3.26 -7.45
C LEU A 520 14.22 -2.32 -7.07
N ALA A 521 15.26 -2.23 -7.90
CA ALA A 521 16.38 -1.31 -7.69
C ALA A 521 15.90 0.15 -7.63
N ARG A 522 15.00 0.54 -8.54
CA ARG A 522 14.43 1.89 -8.57
C ARG A 522 13.55 2.16 -7.36
N ALA A 523 12.74 1.19 -6.94
CA ALA A 523 11.91 1.31 -5.76
C ALA A 523 12.76 1.55 -4.49
N CYS A 524 13.83 0.78 -4.31
CA CYS A 524 14.81 0.99 -3.23
C CYS A 524 15.43 2.40 -3.26
N ALA A 525 15.88 2.87 -4.43
CA ALA A 525 16.49 4.19 -4.58
C ALA A 525 15.53 5.34 -4.26
N ASN A 526 14.29 5.23 -4.73
CA ASN A 526 13.26 6.24 -4.50
C ASN A 526 12.96 6.37 -3.01
N TYR A 527 12.77 5.23 -2.32
CA TYR A 527 12.51 5.22 -0.89
C TYR A 527 13.67 5.78 -0.08
N ALA A 528 14.91 5.35 -0.38
CA ALA A 528 16.10 5.89 0.27
C ALA A 528 16.22 7.41 0.11
N THR A 529 15.96 7.92 -1.10
CA THR A 529 16.01 9.37 -1.39
C THR A 529 14.96 10.14 -0.59
N ALA A 530 13.74 9.60 -0.47
CA ALA A 530 12.67 10.20 0.31
C ALA A 530 13.06 10.29 1.80
N LEU A 531 13.57 9.21 2.39
CA LEU A 531 14.07 9.20 3.78
C LEU A 531 15.24 10.19 3.97
N GLU A 532 16.24 10.18 3.09
CA GLU A 532 17.38 11.12 3.14
C GLU A 532 16.93 12.59 3.08
N SER A 533 15.91 12.89 2.27
CA SER A 533 15.33 14.23 2.16
C SER A 533 14.57 14.62 3.43
N ALA A 534 13.91 13.66 4.07
CA ALA A 534 13.22 13.84 5.34
C ALA A 534 14.14 14.26 6.47
N ILE A 535 15.18 13.44 6.67
CA ILE A 535 16.16 13.53 7.75
C ILE A 535 16.91 14.86 7.67
N ARG A 536 17.20 15.34 6.45
CA ARG A 536 17.85 16.65 6.24
C ARG A 536 16.97 17.84 6.59
N GLY A 537 15.65 17.69 6.62
CA GLY A 537 14.70 18.78 6.88
C GLY A 537 14.30 18.98 8.35
N SER A 538 14.80 18.16 9.29
CA SER A 538 14.26 18.07 10.66
C SER A 538 15.04 18.82 11.74
N ALA A 539 16.09 19.56 11.41
CA ALA A 539 17.04 20.06 12.41
C ALA A 539 17.39 21.55 12.26
N GLU A 540 16.42 22.42 11.96
CA GLU A 540 16.67 23.84 11.68
C GLU A 540 17.35 24.08 10.31
N ALA A 541 16.69 24.85 9.44
CA ALA A 541 17.41 25.45 8.33
C ALA A 541 18.33 26.56 8.90
N SER A 542 19.66 26.38 8.87
CA SER A 542 20.55 27.54 8.87
C SER A 542 21.92 27.32 8.24
N SER A 543 21.95 27.63 6.95
CA SER A 543 22.78 28.73 6.41
C SER A 543 24.18 28.45 5.83
N GLU A 544 24.73 27.22 5.92
CA GLU A 544 26.05 26.94 5.31
C GLU A 544 26.09 25.88 4.19
N ILE A 545 25.10 24.98 4.06
CA ILE A 545 25.16 23.94 3.00
C ILE A 545 24.67 24.46 1.63
N ASP A 546 23.85 25.51 1.61
CA ASP A 546 23.60 26.34 0.42
C ASP A 546 24.88 27.04 -0.11
N ARG A 547 25.92 27.15 0.71
CA ARG A 547 27.26 27.58 0.26
C ARG A 547 28.13 26.43 -0.24
N ALA A 548 27.97 25.22 0.30
CA ALA A 548 28.80 24.07 -0.05
C ALA A 548 28.34 23.29 -1.30
N ILE A 549 27.03 23.18 -1.57
CA ILE A 549 26.55 22.51 -2.80
C ILE A 549 26.65 23.43 -4.03
N ASN A 550 26.82 24.74 -3.82
CA ASN A 550 27.27 25.70 -4.83
C ASN A 550 28.68 25.41 -5.40
N ILE A 551 29.42 24.44 -4.85
CA ILE A 551 30.72 24.01 -5.36
C ILE A 551 30.58 22.90 -6.41
N PHE A 552 29.54 22.05 -6.36
CA PHE A 552 29.30 21.01 -7.37
C PHE A 552 28.42 21.45 -8.55
N SER A 553 27.78 22.62 -8.46
CA SER A 553 27.11 23.28 -9.58
C SER A 553 28.07 23.92 -10.61
N ARG A 554 29.40 23.85 -10.39
CA ARG A 554 30.42 24.46 -11.27
C ARG A 554 31.19 23.53 -12.20
N VAL A 555 31.00 22.21 -12.15
CA VAL A 555 31.66 21.27 -13.09
C VAL A 555 30.78 20.91 -14.30
N ARG A 556 29.55 21.44 -14.37
CA ARG A 556 28.58 21.13 -15.43
C ARG A 556 28.29 22.29 -16.40
N LYS A 557 29.34 22.95 -16.91
CA LYS A 557 29.37 23.78 -18.15
C LYS A 557 30.85 23.76 -18.60
N ARG A 558 31.30 23.46 -19.82
CA ARG A 558 30.73 23.32 -21.18
C ARG A 558 31.90 22.78 -22.08
N PRO A 559 31.84 22.74 -23.42
CA PRO A 559 31.34 21.68 -24.31
C PRO A 559 32.43 21.06 -25.23
N ALA A 560 32.13 19.92 -25.86
CA ALA A 560 32.43 19.57 -27.25
C ALA A 560 31.62 18.33 -27.61
#